data_AF-A0A2E3XYE3-F1
#
_entry.id   AF-A0A2E3XYE3-F1
#
_cell.length_a   1.000
_cell.length_b   1.000
_cell.length_c   1.000
_cell.angle_alpha   90.00
_cell.angle_beta   90.00
_cell.angle_gamma   90.00
#
_symmetry.space_group_name_H-M   'P 1'
#
loop_
_entity.id
_entity.type
_entity.pdbx_description
1 polymer ?
#
loop_
_entity_poly.entity_id
_entity_poly.type
_entity_poly.pdbx_seq_one_letter_code
_entity_poly.pdbx_strand_id
1 'polypeptide(L)'
;MELIKKIDHKLFWPVSLIVTLAFCFLAQGRAEIFVIIGVYTATLISLFLLMYIMHVIIFDQQALKERKVDKVKLFLYMMLHILFLFGSIGLGVHFMGNRIIIPVLNYVAQIFVLAFGLRKNLKS
;
A
#
# COMPACT_ATOMS: atom_id res chain seq x y z
N MET A 1 -6.81 -15.43 -8.43
CA MET A 1 -7.40 -14.22 -7.81
C MET A 1 -7.97 -14.52 -6.42
N GLU A 2 -7.34 -15.40 -5.64
CA GLU A 2 -7.88 -15.86 -4.34
C GLU A 2 -7.37 -15.03 -3.17
N LEU A 3 -6.16 -14.48 -3.25
CA LEU A 3 -5.61 -13.58 -2.23
C LEU A 3 -6.34 -12.22 -2.18
N ILE A 4 -6.71 -11.65 -3.33
CA ILE A 4 -7.52 -10.41 -3.39
C ILE A 4 -8.93 -10.64 -2.81
N LYS A 5 -9.46 -11.86 -2.97
CA LYS A 5 -10.74 -12.28 -2.36
C LYS A 5 -10.63 -12.53 -0.85
N LYS A 6 -9.44 -12.89 -0.36
CA LYS A 6 -9.11 -13.06 1.07
C LYS A 6 -8.75 -11.74 1.78
N ILE A 7 -8.81 -10.59 1.12
CA ILE A 7 -8.75 -9.31 1.84
C ILE A 7 -10.18 -9.02 2.30
N ASP A 8 -10.37 -8.88 3.62
CA ASP A 8 -11.64 -8.41 4.17
C ASP A 8 -11.76 -6.90 3.86
N HIS A 9 -12.14 -6.57 2.63
CA HIS A 9 -12.26 -5.19 2.13
C HIS A 9 -13.18 -4.36 3.03
N LYS A 10 -14.14 -5.02 3.71
CA LYS A 10 -15.06 -4.39 4.68
C LYS A 10 -14.36 -3.91 5.96
N LEU A 11 -13.22 -4.49 6.32
CA LEU A 11 -12.43 -4.08 7.50
C LEU A 11 -11.27 -3.18 7.11
N PHE A 12 -10.64 -3.46 5.95
CA PHE A 12 -9.48 -2.71 5.47
C PHE A 12 -9.80 -1.25 5.17
N TRP A 13 -10.84 -0.99 4.37
CA TRP A 13 -11.22 0.37 3.96
C TRP A 13 -11.59 1.30 5.12
N PRO A 14 -12.45 0.92 6.09
CA PRO A 14 -12.79 1.83 7.18
C PRO A 14 -11.61 2.06 8.13
N VAL A 15 -10.80 1.05 8.42
CA VAL A 15 -9.64 1.22 9.31
C VAL A 15 -8.57 2.07 8.65
N SER A 16 -8.29 1.87 7.35
CA SER A 16 -7.34 2.69 6.59
C SER A 16 -7.78 4.16 6.50
N LEU A 17 -9.10 4.40 6.34
CA LEU A 17 -9.70 5.73 6.34
C LEU A 17 -9.61 6.40 7.71
N ILE A 18 -9.93 5.70 8.80
CA ILE A 18 -9.86 6.24 10.16
C ILE A 18 -8.43 6.64 10.51
N VAL A 19 -7.46 5.77 10.20
CA VAL A 19 -6.04 6.06 10.41
C VAL A 19 -5.61 7.29 9.62
N THR A 20 -6.00 7.38 8.34
CA THR A 20 -5.66 8.53 7.50
C THR A 20 -6.33 9.83 7.99
N LEU A 21 -7.58 9.75 8.46
CA LEU A 21 -8.30 10.86 9.09
C LEU A 21 -7.61 11.33 10.38
N ALA A 22 -7.12 10.42 11.21
CA ALA A 22 -6.36 10.75 12.42
C ALA A 22 -5.06 11.51 12.08
N PHE A 23 -4.36 11.11 11.01
CA PHE A 23 -3.18 11.82 10.53
C PHE A 23 -3.52 13.17 9.87
N CYS A 24 -4.66 13.28 9.18
CA CYS A 24 -5.16 14.55 8.66
C CYS A 24 -5.51 15.55 9.78
N PHE A 25 -5.98 15.10 10.94
CA PHE A 25 -6.20 15.97 12.10
C PHE A 25 -4.91 16.55 12.69
N LEU A 26 -3.77 15.88 12.48
CA LEU A 26 -2.45 16.39 12.86
C LEU A 26 -1.90 17.43 11.88
N ALA A 27 -2.51 17.60 10.70
CA ALA A 27 -2.08 18.56 9.69
C ALA A 27 -2.56 19.97 10.07
N GLN A 28 -1.66 20.95 9.96
CA GLN A 28 -1.94 22.34 10.29
C GLN A 28 -2.35 23.18 9.07
N GLY A 29 -2.21 22.65 7.85
CA GLY A 29 -2.50 23.38 6.61
C GLY A 29 -3.22 22.56 5.55
N ARG A 30 -3.97 23.25 4.66
CA ARG A 30 -4.68 22.61 3.53
C ARG A 30 -3.73 21.87 2.59
N ALA A 31 -2.53 22.41 2.36
CA ALA A 31 -1.49 21.76 1.55
C ALA A 31 -1.02 20.43 2.16
N GLU A 32 -0.84 20.39 3.49
CA GLU A 32 -0.45 19.17 4.22
C GLU A 32 -1.53 18.08 4.12
N ILE A 33 -2.81 18.45 4.17
CA ILE A 33 -3.92 17.51 3.99
C ILE A 33 -3.90 16.88 2.59
N PHE A 34 -3.70 17.68 1.54
CA PHE A 34 -3.60 17.14 0.17
C PHE A 34 -2.41 16.19 0.01
N VAL A 35 -1.30 16.48 0.68
CA VAL A 35 -0.11 15.63 0.67
C VAL A 35 -0.38 14.33 1.41
N ILE A 36 -1.02 14.36 2.58
CA ILE A 36 -1.39 13.14 3.33
C ILE A 36 -2.33 12.27 2.50
N ILE A 37 -3.33 12.87 1.83
CA ILE A 37 -4.25 12.14 0.96
C ILE A 37 -3.52 11.55 -0.25
N GLY A 38 -2.61 12.31 -0.89
CA GLY A 38 -1.80 11.84 -2.01
C GLY A 38 -0.83 10.71 -1.64
N VAL A 39 -0.20 10.83 -0.46
CA VAL A 39 0.64 9.76 0.09
C VAL A 39 -0.22 8.55 0.40
N TYR A 40 -1.41 8.73 0.98
CA TYR A 40 -2.34 7.64 1.26
C TYR A 40 -2.75 6.87 -0.01
N THR A 41 -3.13 7.57 -1.08
CA THR A 41 -3.50 6.92 -2.34
C THR A 41 -2.32 6.18 -2.98
N ALA A 42 -1.13 6.80 -2.99
CA ALA A 42 0.10 6.15 -3.44
C ALA A 42 0.44 4.89 -2.60
N THR A 43 0.21 4.95 -1.29
CA THR A 43 0.40 3.84 -0.36
C THR A 43 -0.55 2.69 -0.68
N LEU A 44 -1.83 2.98 -0.89
CA LEU A 44 -2.82 1.97 -1.27
C LEU A 44 -2.43 1.27 -2.58
N ILE A 45 -2.06 2.04 -3.61
CA ILE A 45 -1.63 1.48 -4.89
C ILE A 45 -0.40 0.60 -4.71
N SER A 46 0.60 1.08 -3.97
CA SER A 46 1.82 0.35 -3.62
C SER A 46 1.50 -0.97 -2.92
N LEU A 47 0.59 -0.95 -1.92
CA LEU A 47 0.13 -2.14 -1.20
C LEU A 47 -0.58 -3.15 -2.10
N PHE A 48 -1.49 -2.69 -2.96
CA PHE A 48 -2.21 -3.56 -3.90
C PHE A 48 -1.25 -4.23 -4.89
N LEU A 49 -0.27 -3.49 -5.39
CA LEU A 49 0.78 -4.03 -6.23
C LEU A 49 1.60 -5.09 -5.50
N LEU A 50 2.00 -4.81 -4.26
CA LEU A 50 2.76 -5.75 -3.45
C LEU A 50 1.99 -7.06 -3.24
N MET A 51 0.70 -6.97 -2.91
CA MET A 51 -0.16 -8.15 -2.75
C MET A 51 -0.30 -8.95 -4.06
N TYR A 52 -0.40 -8.26 -5.19
CA TYR A 52 -0.45 -8.91 -6.50
C TYR A 52 0.85 -9.67 -6.78
N ILE A 53 2.00 -9.03 -6.57
CA ILE A 53 3.33 -9.63 -6.74
C ILE A 53 3.48 -10.86 -5.81
N MET A 54 3.08 -10.74 -4.54
CA MET A 54 3.11 -11.85 -3.59
C MET A 54 2.21 -13.01 -4.03
N HIS A 55 1.02 -12.75 -4.57
CA HIS A 55 0.15 -13.81 -5.08
C HIS A 55 0.78 -14.57 -6.24
N VAL A 56 1.35 -13.85 -7.21
CA VAL A 56 2.01 -14.46 -8.36
C VAL A 56 3.24 -15.28 -7.93
N ILE A 57 4.04 -14.78 -6.97
CA ILE A 57 5.25 -15.48 -6.50
C ILE A 57 4.94 -16.69 -5.61
N ILE A 58 3.91 -16.60 -4.76
CA ILE A 58 3.62 -17.63 -3.73
C ILE A 58 2.63 -18.68 -4.24
N PHE A 59 1.53 -18.26 -4.86
CA PHE A 59 0.46 -19.18 -5.27
C PHE A 59 0.61 -19.66 -6.71
N ASP A 60 1.23 -18.87 -7.58
CA ASP A 60 1.35 -19.19 -9.00
C ASP A 60 2.68 -19.89 -9.35
N GLN A 61 3.35 -20.51 -8.35
CA GLN A 61 4.61 -21.23 -8.57
C GLN A 61 4.49 -22.37 -9.58
N GLN A 62 3.30 -22.95 -9.75
CA GLN A 62 3.02 -23.92 -10.82
C GLN A 62 2.99 -23.26 -12.22
N ALA A 63 2.38 -22.07 -12.39
CA ALA A 63 2.44 -21.33 -13.66
C ALA A 63 3.83 -20.75 -13.96
N LEU A 64 4.63 -20.48 -12.92
CA LEU A 64 6.02 -20.03 -13.02
C LEU A 64 6.92 -21.14 -13.62
N LYS A 65 6.65 -22.41 -13.29
CA LYS A 65 7.27 -23.58 -13.93
C LYS A 65 6.85 -23.77 -15.39
N GLU A 66 5.60 -23.43 -15.74
CA GLU A 66 5.07 -23.54 -17.11
C GLU A 66 5.38 -22.34 -18.02
N ARG A 67 6.21 -21.37 -17.60
CA ARG A 67 6.47 -20.08 -18.31
C ARG A 67 5.22 -19.25 -18.62
N LYS A 68 4.07 -19.52 -17.99
CA LYS A 68 2.84 -18.74 -18.17
C LYS A 68 2.88 -17.40 -17.43
N VAL A 69 3.83 -17.23 -16.50
CA VAL A 69 4.04 -15.96 -15.79
C VAL A 69 4.96 -15.06 -16.62
N ASP A 70 4.40 -13.95 -17.08
CA ASP A 70 5.10 -12.91 -17.82
C ASP A 70 6.06 -12.15 -16.89
N LYS A 71 7.35 -12.52 -16.95
CA LYS A 71 8.41 -11.93 -16.12
C LYS A 71 8.54 -10.42 -16.32
N VAL A 72 8.22 -9.92 -17.51
CA VAL A 72 8.26 -8.49 -17.83
C VAL A 72 7.17 -7.74 -17.06
N LYS A 73 5.95 -8.29 -17.01
CA LYS A 73 4.88 -7.71 -16.19
C LYS A 73 5.23 -7.70 -14.71
N LEU A 74 5.77 -8.80 -14.18
CA LEU A 74 6.19 -8.86 -12.77
C LEU A 74 7.25 -7.80 -12.45
N PHE A 75 8.26 -7.66 -13.32
CA PHE A 75 9.30 -6.64 -13.18
C PHE A 75 8.72 -5.23 -13.24
N LEU A 76 7.79 -4.97 -14.17
CA LEU A 76 7.11 -3.68 -14.29
C LEU A 76 6.31 -3.33 -13.02
N TYR A 77 5.57 -4.29 -12.46
CA TYR A 77 4.87 -4.08 -11.19
C TYR A 77 5.86 -3.82 -10.05
N MET A 78 6.98 -4.53 -9.98
CA MET A 78 7.97 -4.30 -8.94
C MET A 78 8.60 -2.90 -9.05
N MET A 79 8.94 -2.45 -10.27
CA MET A 79 9.42 -1.08 -10.50
C MET A 79 8.37 -0.03 -10.13
N LEU A 80 7.12 -0.26 -10.49
CA LEU A 80 6.04 0.67 -10.18
C LEU A 80 5.81 0.75 -8.66
N HIS A 81 5.90 -0.37 -7.93
CA HIS A 81 5.83 -0.39 -6.47
C HIS A 81 6.93 0.48 -5.84
N ILE A 82 8.17 0.33 -6.30
CA ILE A 82 9.32 1.14 -5.87
C ILE A 82 9.07 2.62 -6.17
N LEU A 83 8.58 2.94 -7.37
CA LEU A 83 8.29 4.31 -7.77
C LEU A 83 7.23 4.98 -6.89
N PHE A 84 6.15 4.26 -6.54
CA PHE A 84 5.14 4.79 -5.62
C PHE A 84 5.68 4.94 -4.19
N LEU A 85 6.55 4.02 -3.75
CA LEU A 85 7.14 4.07 -2.41
C LEU A 85 8.07 5.28 -2.28
N PHE A 86 9.05 5.44 -3.18
CA PHE A 86 9.96 6.59 -3.17
C PHE A 86 9.27 7.89 -3.56
N GLY A 87 8.32 7.85 -4.50
CA GLY A 87 7.54 9.02 -4.92
C GLY A 87 6.68 9.57 -3.78
N SER A 88 6.01 8.70 -3.01
CA SER A 88 5.21 9.13 -1.86
C SER A 88 6.06 9.73 -0.74
N ILE A 89 7.21 9.12 -0.43
CA ILE A 89 8.17 9.67 0.54
C ILE A 89 8.70 11.01 0.05
N GLY A 90 9.12 11.11 -1.21
CA GLY A 90 9.63 12.34 -1.82
C GLY A 90 8.62 13.49 -1.81
N LEU A 91 7.35 13.20 -2.09
CA LEU A 91 6.25 14.18 -1.95
C LEU A 91 6.06 14.60 -0.49
N GLY A 92 6.20 13.66 0.46
CA GLY A 92 6.22 13.96 1.89
C GLY A 92 7.36 14.91 2.27
N VAL A 93 8.60 14.65 1.82
CA VAL A 93 9.75 15.55 2.07
C VAL A 93 9.47 16.94 1.49
N HIS A 94 9.05 16.99 0.23
CA HIS A 94 9.00 18.24 -0.54
C HIS A 94 7.96 19.22 0.00
N PHE A 95 6.79 18.72 0.39
CA PHE A 95 5.68 19.58 0.82
C PHE A 95 5.57 19.76 2.34
N MET A 96 6.01 18.79 3.16
CA MET A 96 5.93 18.89 4.62
C MET A 96 7.26 19.27 5.28
N GLY A 97 8.38 19.27 4.54
CA GLY A 97 9.69 19.64 5.05
C GLY A 97 10.06 18.87 6.31
N ASN A 98 10.05 19.56 7.47
CA ASN A 98 10.43 18.99 8.76
C ASN A 98 9.39 18.01 9.36
N ARG A 99 8.16 17.96 8.84
CA ARG A 99 7.08 17.09 9.36
C ARG A 99 6.88 15.80 8.56
N ILE A 100 7.93 15.35 7.87
CA ILE A 100 7.91 14.10 7.10
C ILE A 100 7.55 12.86 7.93
N ILE A 101 7.74 12.93 9.25
CA ILE A 101 7.38 11.85 10.18
C ILE A 101 5.88 11.46 10.07
N ILE A 102 5.00 12.42 9.75
CA ILE A 102 3.54 12.22 9.66
C ILE A 102 3.17 11.29 8.48
N PRO A 103 3.55 11.58 7.22
CA PRO A 103 3.24 10.72 6.08
C PRO A 103 3.96 9.36 6.17
N VAL A 104 5.17 9.32 6.74
CA VAL A 104 5.90 8.06 6.99
C VAL A 104 5.19 7.19 8.03
N LEU A 105 4.72 7.77 9.14
CA LEU A 105 3.94 7.05 10.14
C LEU A 105 2.61 6.55 9.57
N ASN A 106 1.94 7.35 8.73
CA ASN A 106 0.73 6.91 8.02
C ASN A 106 1.03 5.70 7.12
N TYR A 107 2.14 5.73 6.38
CA TYR A 107 2.59 4.61 5.54
C TYR A 107 2.82 3.33 6.37
N VAL A 108 3.55 3.44 7.48
CA VAL A 108 3.80 2.30 8.38
C VAL A 108 2.48 1.77 8.95
N ALA A 109 1.58 2.65 9.40
CA ALA A 109 0.28 2.26 9.92
C ALA A 109 -0.57 1.53 8.85
N GLN A 110 -0.58 2.00 7.61
CA GLN A 110 -1.25 1.32 6.48
C GLN A 110 -0.74 -0.10 6.25
N ILE A 111 0.58 -0.32 6.32
CA ILE A 111 1.17 -1.66 6.22
C ILE A 111 0.65 -2.56 7.34
N PHE A 112 0.61 -2.07 8.58
CA PHE A 112 0.07 -2.82 9.72
C PHE A 112 -1.43 -3.13 9.55
N VAL A 113 -2.22 -2.17 9.07
CA VAL A 113 -3.65 -2.35 8.80
C VAL A 113 -3.85 -3.44 7.75
N LEU A 114 -3.03 -3.46 6.69
CA LEU A 114 -3.09 -4.50 5.68
C LEU A 114 -2.67 -5.86 6.25
N ALA A 115 -1.58 -5.93 7.02
CA ALA A 115 -1.14 -7.16 7.65
C ALA A 115 -2.23 -7.74 8.58
N PHE A 116 -2.93 -6.87 9.31
CA PHE A 116 -4.06 -7.28 10.17
C PHE A 116 -5.28 -7.74 9.35
N GLY A 117 -5.57 -7.04 8.24
CA GLY A 117 -6.62 -7.41 7.29
C GLY A 117 -6.37 -8.75 6.59
N LEU A 118 -5.09 -9.07 6.31
CA LEU A 118 -4.69 -10.37 5.74
C LEU A 118 -4.83 -11.52 6.75
N ARG A 119 -4.49 -11.27 8.03
CA ARG A 119 -4.45 -12.31 9.08
C ARG A 119 -5.81 -12.94 9.35
N LYS A 120 -6.90 -12.20 9.17
CA LYS A 120 -8.26 -12.69 9.47
C LYS A 120 -8.76 -13.76 8.47
N ASN A 121 -8.21 -13.82 7.25
CA ASN A 121 -8.63 -14.78 6.21
C ASN A 121 -7.62 -15.90 5.91
N LEU A 122 -6.47 -15.92 6.60
CA LEU A 122 -5.53 -17.04 6.61
C LEU A 122 -5.94 -18.17 7.57
N LYS A 123 -6.99 -17.94 8.38
CA LYS A 123 -7.47 -18.88 9.40
C LYS A 123 -8.72 -19.68 9.00
N SER A 124 -9.07 -19.71 7.71
CA SER A 124 -10.12 -20.56 7.15
C SER A 124 -9.62 -21.44 6.03
#